data_AF-A0A8J4Q4S5-F1
#
_entry.id   AF-A0A8J4Q4S5-F1
#
_cell.length_a   1.000
_cell.length_b   1.000
_cell.length_c   1.000
_cell.angle_alpha   90.00
_cell.angle_beta   90.00
_cell.angle_gamma   90.00
#
_symmetry.space_group_name_H-M   'P 1'
#
loop_
_entity.id
_entity.type
_entity.pdbx_description
1 polymer ?
#
loop_
_entity_poly.entity_id
_entity_poly.type
_entity_poly.pdbx_seq_one_letter_code
_entity_poly.pdbx_strand_id
1 'polypeptide(L)'
;MKKELEALWEEVRELSLGNSTEIDHLNSPPTPLQFLRDYVSQNKPCLISSATLHWPALSSWSQPTYLTQSLSASPNVSVHLTPHGNADALVPFPNPNTNNNNNLCFASPHVQQLPFREASHLISTTTNSDSNSNTQKAVAYLQQQNDCFRSEYSALSSDCDDHIPWATEALGSLPEAVNLWIGNHRSVTSFHKDHYENLYAVVSGVWRVCIGAGKACECTVKPGQILYLPSMWFHHVRQSPDAGGRTIAINYWYDMQFDIKYAYFNFLKSIQYRSIHDPTLLETASKDTDTESDCDSIAYGFKDEFSANGSVENLVGGSTKEE
;
A
#
# COMPACT_ATOMS: atom_id res chain seq x y z
N MET A 1 -23.35 11.85 -19.72
CA MET A 1 -22.61 12.09 -18.46
C MET A 1 -21.47 11.10 -18.22
N LYS A 2 -21.69 9.77 -18.36
CA LYS A 2 -20.62 8.77 -18.15
C LYS A 2 -19.42 8.95 -19.11
N LYS A 3 -19.67 9.16 -20.40
CA LYS A 3 -18.62 9.36 -21.42
C LYS A 3 -17.79 10.63 -21.18
N GLU A 4 -18.46 11.68 -20.71
CA GLU A 4 -17.84 12.97 -20.41
C GLU A 4 -16.98 12.89 -19.16
N LEU A 5 -17.40 12.09 -18.16
CA LEU A 5 -16.54 11.75 -17.03
C LEU A 5 -15.34 10.93 -17.47
N GLU A 6 -15.53 9.86 -18.24
CA GLU A 6 -14.43 9.03 -18.78
C GLU A 6 -13.42 9.88 -19.56
N ALA A 7 -13.89 10.76 -20.46
CA ALA A 7 -13.04 11.71 -21.18
C ALA A 7 -12.30 12.67 -20.25
N LEU A 8 -12.97 13.23 -19.22
CA LEU A 8 -12.32 14.08 -18.23
C LEU A 8 -11.20 13.33 -17.48
N TRP A 9 -11.41 12.07 -17.12
CA TRP A 9 -10.38 11.24 -16.49
C TRP A 9 -9.18 11.03 -17.41
N GLU A 10 -9.41 10.76 -18.69
CA GLU A 10 -8.35 10.63 -19.69
C GLU A 10 -7.58 11.95 -19.88
N GLU A 11 -8.27 13.07 -20.08
CA GLU A 11 -7.68 14.39 -20.30
C GLU A 11 -6.86 14.87 -19.09
N VAL A 12 -7.40 14.75 -17.87
CA VAL A 12 -6.68 15.15 -16.64
C VAL A 12 -5.42 14.30 -16.47
N ARG A 13 -5.50 13.00 -16.76
CA ARG A 13 -4.36 12.09 -16.70
C ARG A 13 -3.29 12.47 -17.73
N GLU A 14 -3.67 12.67 -18.98
CA GLU A 14 -2.74 13.06 -20.05
C GLU A 14 -2.08 14.42 -19.77
N LEU A 15 -2.83 15.37 -19.20
CA LEU A 15 -2.30 16.68 -18.84
C LEU A 15 -1.34 16.62 -17.63
N SER A 16 -1.68 15.83 -16.61
CA SER A 16 -0.97 15.86 -15.31
C SER A 16 0.18 14.85 -15.24
N LEU A 17 -0.01 13.66 -15.82
CA LEU A 17 0.95 12.54 -15.78
C LEU A 17 1.57 12.25 -17.15
N GLY A 18 1.01 12.81 -18.23
CA GLY A 18 1.43 12.50 -19.59
C GLY A 18 0.93 11.13 -20.05
N ASN A 19 1.49 10.69 -21.16
CA ASN A 19 1.22 9.37 -21.75
C ASN A 19 2.12 8.27 -21.18
N SER A 20 3.10 8.63 -20.35
CA SER A 20 3.99 7.66 -19.72
C SER A 20 3.26 6.92 -18.60
N THR A 21 3.58 5.63 -18.45
CA THR A 21 3.21 4.84 -17.28
C THR A 21 4.35 4.76 -16.27
N GLU A 22 5.46 5.44 -16.54
CA GLU A 22 6.62 5.50 -15.66
C GLU A 22 6.48 6.65 -14.66
N ILE A 23 6.93 6.39 -13.43
CA ILE A 23 6.98 7.38 -12.36
C ILE A 23 8.33 8.10 -12.43
N ASP A 24 8.30 9.42 -12.24
CA ASP A 24 9.53 10.22 -12.22
C ASP A 24 10.53 9.68 -11.20
N HIS A 25 11.78 9.52 -11.62
CA HIS A 25 12.86 9.04 -10.76
C HIS A 25 13.90 10.13 -10.52
N LEU A 26 13.93 10.64 -9.28
CA LEU A 26 14.94 11.56 -8.79
C LEU A 26 16.15 10.80 -8.24
N ASN A 27 17.36 11.17 -8.67
CA ASN A 27 18.59 10.53 -8.19
C ASN A 27 19.00 10.95 -6.77
N SER A 28 18.46 12.07 -6.29
CA SER A 28 18.76 12.70 -5.00
C SER A 28 17.52 13.41 -4.45
N PRO A 29 17.49 13.73 -3.14
CA PRO A 29 16.45 14.57 -2.57
C PRO A 29 16.24 15.88 -3.33
N PRO A 30 14.98 16.26 -3.64
CA PRO A 30 14.67 17.56 -4.22
C PRO A 30 14.85 18.68 -3.19
N THR A 31 14.99 19.93 -3.66
CA THR A 31 14.77 21.08 -2.78
C THR A 31 13.29 21.17 -2.37
N PRO A 32 12.97 21.78 -1.22
CA PRO A 32 11.58 21.98 -0.77
C PRO A 32 10.68 22.62 -1.84
N LEU A 33 11.18 23.66 -2.52
CA LEU A 33 10.45 24.35 -3.58
C LEU A 33 10.20 23.46 -4.80
N GLN A 34 11.20 22.67 -5.23
CA GLN A 34 11.02 21.71 -6.33
C GLN A 34 10.00 20.65 -5.96
N PHE A 35 10.09 20.09 -4.75
CA PHE A 35 9.14 19.08 -4.28
C PHE A 35 7.71 19.61 -4.26
N LEU A 36 7.51 20.79 -3.68
CA LEU A 36 6.20 21.42 -3.60
C LEU A 36 5.63 21.73 -5.00
N ARG A 37 6.42 22.34 -5.88
CA ARG A 37 5.97 22.81 -7.20
C ARG A 37 5.72 21.66 -8.17
N ASP A 38 6.67 20.72 -8.26
CA ASP A 38 6.74 19.75 -9.33
C ASP A 38 5.98 18.45 -8.99
N TYR A 39 5.77 18.16 -7.68
CA TYR A 39 5.14 16.92 -7.22
C TYR A 39 3.89 17.15 -6.38
N VAL A 40 3.99 17.85 -5.25
CA VAL A 40 2.85 18.04 -4.32
C VAL A 40 1.72 18.84 -4.98
N SER A 41 2.04 20.00 -5.57
CA SER A 41 1.05 20.87 -6.20
C SER A 41 0.38 20.22 -7.42
N GLN A 42 1.14 19.39 -8.14
CA GLN A 42 0.65 18.62 -9.30
C GLN A 42 -0.04 17.31 -8.89
N ASN A 43 -0.03 16.96 -7.60
CA ASN A 43 -0.50 15.68 -7.08
C ASN A 43 0.11 14.50 -7.86
N LYS A 44 1.43 14.54 -8.08
CA LYS A 44 2.17 13.60 -8.92
C LYS A 44 3.17 12.75 -8.09
N PRO A 45 3.15 11.41 -8.21
CA PRO A 45 4.08 10.54 -7.49
C PRO A 45 5.49 10.65 -8.06
N CYS A 46 6.48 10.38 -7.21
CA CYS A 46 7.87 10.24 -7.65
C CYS A 46 8.67 9.29 -6.76
N LEU A 47 9.67 8.63 -7.36
CA LEU A 47 10.65 7.82 -6.66
C LEU A 47 11.90 8.66 -6.44
N ILE A 48 12.39 8.73 -5.20
CA ILE A 48 13.57 9.48 -4.81
C ILE A 48 14.65 8.49 -4.32
N SER A 49 15.73 8.39 -5.08
CA SER A 49 16.95 7.69 -4.65
C SER A 49 17.75 8.53 -3.66
N SER A 50 18.60 7.84 -2.91
CA SER A 50 19.64 8.45 -2.09
C SER A 50 19.13 9.33 -0.94
N ALA A 51 17.84 9.21 -0.58
CA ALA A 51 17.22 10.08 0.43
C ALA A 51 17.43 9.60 1.87
N THR A 52 17.81 8.33 2.06
CA THR A 52 17.95 7.71 3.39
C THR A 52 19.32 7.07 3.59
N LEU A 53 20.32 7.35 2.74
CA LEU A 53 21.65 6.71 2.80
C LEU A 53 22.39 6.98 4.11
N HIS A 54 22.05 8.05 4.82
CA HIS A 54 22.61 8.40 6.13
C HIS A 54 21.97 7.62 7.29
N TRP A 55 20.88 6.87 7.06
CA TRP A 55 20.20 6.12 8.11
C TRP A 55 21.00 4.87 8.53
N PRO A 56 21.37 4.74 9.82
CA PRO A 56 21.94 3.50 10.35
C PRO A 56 21.10 2.26 10.04
N ALA A 57 19.76 2.42 10.00
CA ALA A 57 18.80 1.36 9.72
C ALA A 57 19.10 0.53 8.46
N LEU A 58 19.58 1.16 7.38
CA LEU A 58 19.89 0.47 6.12
C LEU A 58 20.95 -0.62 6.29
N SER A 59 21.87 -0.44 7.25
CA SER A 59 22.93 -1.39 7.56
C SER A 59 22.59 -2.32 8.74
N SER A 60 21.83 -1.82 9.72
CA SER A 60 21.60 -2.53 10.98
C SER A 60 20.35 -3.42 10.95
N TRP A 61 19.27 -3.03 10.28
CA TRP A 61 17.99 -3.74 10.39
C TRP A 61 17.92 -5.03 9.58
N SER A 62 18.77 -5.17 8.56
CA SER A 62 18.97 -6.42 7.83
C SER A 62 19.73 -7.47 8.65
N GLN A 63 20.38 -7.08 9.75
CA GLN A 63 21.10 -8.02 10.61
C GLN A 63 20.10 -8.92 11.37
N PRO A 64 20.38 -10.24 11.49
CA PRO A 64 19.41 -11.18 12.05
C PRO A 64 18.91 -10.85 13.46
N THR A 65 19.80 -10.36 14.33
CA THR A 65 19.49 -10.17 15.76
C THR A 65 19.23 -8.73 16.17
N TYR A 66 19.66 -7.74 15.38
CA TYR A 66 19.67 -6.33 15.78
C TYR A 66 18.31 -5.86 16.30
N LEU A 67 17.25 -5.98 15.47
CA LEU A 67 15.90 -5.56 15.87
C LEU A 67 15.40 -6.29 17.12
N THR A 68 15.66 -7.60 17.24
CA THR A 68 15.23 -8.37 18.41
C THR A 68 15.98 -8.02 19.69
N GLN A 69 17.21 -7.50 19.56
CA GLN A 69 18.01 -7.04 20.69
C GLN A 69 17.60 -5.61 21.08
N SER A 70 17.52 -4.70 20.12
CA SER A 70 17.12 -3.30 20.35
C SER A 70 15.72 -3.17 20.92
N LEU A 71 14.78 -4.02 20.48
CA LEU A 71 13.38 -4.02 20.95
C LEU A 71 13.13 -5.01 22.09
N SER A 72 14.16 -5.58 22.71
CA SER A 72 13.98 -6.61 23.76
C SER A 72 13.34 -6.07 25.04
N ALA A 73 13.55 -4.80 25.35
CA ALA A 73 12.97 -4.10 26.50
C ALA A 73 11.81 -3.15 26.11
N SER A 74 11.43 -3.13 24.83
CA SER A 74 10.32 -2.33 24.32
C SER A 74 8.96 -2.88 24.78
N PRO A 75 7.89 -2.07 24.74
CA PRO A 75 6.54 -2.57 24.88
C PRO A 75 6.22 -3.65 23.84
N ASN A 76 5.13 -4.38 24.08
CA ASN A 76 4.56 -5.26 23.06
C ASN A 76 4.20 -4.46 21.80
N VAL A 77 4.26 -5.16 20.67
CA VAL A 77 3.94 -4.63 19.34
C VAL A 77 2.62 -5.18 18.85
N SER A 78 1.92 -4.37 18.05
CA SER A 78 0.65 -4.72 17.44
C SER A 78 0.86 -5.64 16.23
N VAL A 79 0.62 -6.94 16.41
CA VAL A 79 0.70 -7.95 15.34
C VAL A 79 -0.66 -8.15 14.70
N HIS A 80 -0.75 -7.93 13.40
CA HIS A 80 -1.95 -8.15 12.61
C HIS A 80 -1.91 -9.53 11.98
N LEU A 81 -2.95 -10.33 12.23
CA LEU A 81 -3.07 -11.71 11.82
C LEU A 81 -4.24 -11.86 10.85
N THR A 82 -3.97 -12.44 9.68
CA THR A 82 -4.98 -12.72 8.66
C THR A 82 -4.87 -14.16 8.17
N PRO A 83 -5.95 -14.81 7.73
CA PRO A 83 -5.86 -16.19 7.23
C PRO A 83 -5.02 -16.32 5.96
N HIS A 84 -5.05 -15.31 5.09
CA HIS A 84 -4.49 -15.36 3.74
C HIS A 84 -3.51 -14.22 3.41
N GLY A 85 -3.28 -13.28 4.34
CA GLY A 85 -2.36 -12.16 4.13
C GLY A 85 -3.00 -10.86 3.66
N ASN A 86 -4.31 -10.87 3.38
CA ASN A 86 -5.06 -9.69 2.98
C ASN A 86 -5.77 -9.09 4.20
N ALA A 87 -5.27 -7.96 4.69
CA ALA A 87 -5.95 -7.16 5.70
C ALA A 87 -6.86 -6.13 5.03
N ASP A 88 -7.94 -5.74 5.72
CA ASP A 88 -8.85 -4.66 5.33
C ASP A 88 -9.34 -4.85 3.88
N ALA A 89 -9.84 -6.05 3.61
CA ALA A 89 -10.18 -6.54 2.28
C ALA A 89 -11.58 -7.17 2.25
N LEU A 90 -12.18 -7.19 1.05
CA LEU A 90 -13.40 -7.97 0.82
C LEU A 90 -13.07 -9.47 0.83
N VAL A 91 -13.78 -10.22 1.68
CA VAL A 91 -13.65 -11.68 1.82
C VAL A 91 -15.03 -12.33 1.82
N PRO A 92 -15.13 -13.63 1.49
CA PRO A 92 -16.38 -14.36 1.62
C PRO A 92 -16.91 -14.34 3.05
N PHE A 93 -18.19 -14.01 3.21
CA PHE A 93 -18.86 -13.99 4.50
C PHE A 93 -19.01 -15.43 5.02
N PRO A 94 -18.56 -15.74 6.26
CA PRO A 94 -18.62 -17.09 6.80
C PRO A 94 -20.04 -17.44 7.25
N ASN A 95 -20.94 -17.77 6.31
CA ASN A 95 -22.27 -18.30 6.64
C ASN A 95 -22.34 -19.83 6.40
N PRO A 96 -22.41 -20.65 7.46
CA PRO A 96 -22.51 -22.10 7.33
C PRO A 96 -23.83 -22.59 6.72
N ASN A 97 -24.86 -21.74 6.62
CA ASN A 97 -26.22 -22.14 6.22
C ASN A 97 -26.63 -21.72 4.79
N THR A 98 -25.75 -21.08 4.03
CA THR A 98 -26.05 -20.69 2.65
C THR A 98 -24.88 -21.05 1.74
N ASN A 99 -25.10 -21.95 0.78
CA ASN A 99 -24.17 -22.25 -0.33
C ASN A 99 -23.99 -21.06 -1.31
N ASN A 100 -24.37 -19.84 -0.91
CA ASN A 100 -24.20 -18.63 -1.69
C ASN A 100 -22.85 -18.00 -1.35
N ASN A 101 -21.85 -18.31 -2.16
CA ASN A 101 -20.52 -17.68 -2.16
C ASN A 101 -20.55 -16.18 -2.55
N ASN A 102 -21.73 -15.59 -2.77
CA ASN A 102 -21.87 -14.21 -3.22
C ASN A 102 -21.94 -13.17 -2.09
N ASN A 103 -22.07 -13.59 -0.83
CA ASN A 103 -22.05 -12.63 0.27
C ASN A 103 -20.60 -12.35 0.65
N LEU A 104 -20.14 -11.13 0.39
CA LEU A 104 -18.84 -10.63 0.80
C LEU A 104 -18.98 -9.79 2.07
N CYS A 105 -17.94 -9.73 2.89
CA CYS A 105 -17.79 -8.74 3.94
C CYS A 105 -16.41 -8.07 3.88
N PHE A 106 -16.34 -6.85 4.39
CA PHE A 106 -15.08 -6.18 4.63
C PHE A 106 -14.48 -6.69 5.94
N ALA A 107 -13.36 -7.39 5.87
CA ALA A 107 -12.71 -7.98 7.03
C ALA A 107 -11.43 -7.25 7.40
N SER A 108 -11.40 -6.75 8.63
CA SER A 108 -10.19 -6.25 9.28
C SER A 108 -9.37 -7.40 9.89
N PRO A 109 -8.05 -7.21 10.04
CA PRO A 109 -7.18 -8.22 10.65
C PRO A 109 -7.49 -8.44 12.13
N HIS A 110 -7.16 -9.63 12.64
CA HIS A 110 -7.13 -9.86 14.07
C HIS A 110 -5.85 -9.26 14.65
N VAL A 111 -5.95 -8.36 15.62
CA VAL A 111 -4.78 -7.69 16.22
C VAL A 111 -4.47 -8.27 17.59
N GLN A 112 -3.20 -8.62 17.81
CA GLN A 112 -2.69 -9.12 19.08
C GLN A 112 -1.43 -8.38 19.50
N GLN A 113 -1.31 -8.04 20.79
CA GLN A 113 -0.11 -7.46 21.37
C GLN A 113 0.88 -8.57 21.76
N LEU A 114 2.09 -8.57 21.17
CA LEU A 114 3.12 -9.59 21.41
C LEU A 114 4.50 -8.97 21.63
N PRO A 115 5.41 -9.62 22.38
CA PRO A 115 6.81 -9.24 22.38
C PRO A 115 7.39 -9.28 20.96
N PHE A 116 8.25 -8.31 20.60
CA PHE A 116 8.77 -8.21 19.23
C PHE A 116 9.48 -9.49 18.75
N ARG A 117 10.17 -10.20 19.64
CA ARG A 117 10.82 -11.48 19.31
C ARG A 117 9.80 -12.52 18.81
N GLU A 118 8.65 -12.63 19.47
CA GLU A 118 7.58 -13.55 19.07
C GLU A 118 6.94 -13.11 17.76
N ALA A 119 6.66 -11.82 17.61
CA ALA A 119 6.15 -11.24 16.38
C ALA A 119 7.06 -11.51 15.17
N SER A 120 8.38 -11.27 15.32
CA SER A 120 9.38 -11.55 14.28
C SER A 120 9.40 -13.03 13.92
N HIS A 121 9.26 -13.94 14.88
CA HIS A 121 9.21 -15.37 14.62
C HIS A 121 7.94 -15.77 13.84
N LEU A 122 6.79 -15.16 14.13
CA LEU A 122 5.54 -15.40 13.37
C LEU A 122 5.68 -14.94 11.91
N ILE A 123 6.30 -13.79 11.67
CA ILE A 123 6.52 -13.27 10.31
C ILE A 123 7.49 -14.17 9.53
N SER A 124 8.56 -14.65 10.16
CA SER A 124 9.52 -15.55 9.51
C SER A 124 8.99 -16.97 9.31
N THR A 125 8.09 -17.48 10.16
CA THR A 125 7.55 -18.84 10.00
C THR A 125 6.39 -18.94 9.03
N THR A 126 5.78 -17.81 8.66
CA THR A 126 4.70 -17.76 7.66
C THR A 126 5.19 -17.81 6.21
N THR A 127 6.51 -17.71 5.99
CA THR A 127 7.16 -17.86 4.67
C THR A 127 7.33 -19.33 4.26
N ASN A 128 7.50 -20.24 5.23
CA ASN A 128 7.75 -21.66 5.01
C ASN A 128 6.48 -22.47 5.29
N SER A 129 5.59 -22.55 4.30
CA SER A 129 4.50 -23.51 4.30
C SER A 129 5.05 -24.91 3.99
N ASP A 130 5.63 -25.57 4.99
CA ASP A 130 5.70 -27.03 4.97
C ASP A 130 4.28 -27.58 5.14
N SER A 131 3.80 -28.24 4.11
CA SER A 131 2.44 -28.78 3.91
C SER A 131 2.02 -29.86 4.92
N ASN A 132 2.76 -30.07 6.01
CA ASN A 132 2.63 -31.21 6.91
C ASN A 132 2.05 -30.89 8.30
N SER A 133 1.64 -29.65 8.60
CA SER A 133 0.89 -29.35 9.84
C SER A 133 -0.56 -29.03 9.54
N ASN A 134 -1.49 -29.81 10.11
CA ASN A 134 -2.96 -29.63 10.02
C ASN A 134 -3.49 -28.31 10.61
N THR A 135 -2.62 -27.42 11.09
CA THR A 135 -2.96 -26.09 11.59
C THR A 135 -2.70 -25.05 10.50
N GLN A 136 -3.76 -24.45 9.97
CA GLN A 136 -3.66 -23.29 9.08
C GLN A 136 -2.98 -22.14 9.83
N LYS A 137 -1.72 -21.85 9.50
CA LYS A 137 -0.97 -20.73 10.11
C LYS A 137 -1.44 -19.42 9.49
N ALA A 138 -1.97 -18.53 10.33
CA ALA A 138 -2.29 -17.16 9.95
C ALA A 138 -1.03 -16.42 9.47
N VAL A 139 -1.18 -15.53 8.49
CA VAL A 139 -0.15 -14.60 8.02
C VAL A 139 -0.04 -13.45 9.00
N ALA A 140 1.17 -13.20 9.50
CA ALA A 140 1.47 -12.12 10.44
C ALA A 140 2.10 -10.92 9.73
N TYR A 141 1.67 -9.73 10.12
CA TYR A 141 2.16 -8.46 9.58
C TYR A 141 2.21 -7.39 10.68
N LEU A 142 3.31 -6.65 10.82
CA LEU A 142 3.37 -5.43 11.61
C LEU A 142 2.98 -4.28 10.69
N GLN A 143 1.74 -3.82 10.83
CA GLN A 143 1.13 -2.81 9.94
C GLN A 143 0.29 -1.77 10.67
N GLN A 144 0.53 -1.58 11.97
CA GLN A 144 -0.22 -0.61 12.75
C GLN A 144 0.06 0.82 12.21
N GLN A 145 -0.97 1.48 11.71
CA GLN A 145 -0.90 2.83 11.12
C GLN A 145 -1.39 3.90 12.12
N ASN A 146 -0.71 4.05 13.25
CA ASN A 146 -1.11 5.00 14.30
C ASN A 146 0.11 5.54 15.05
N ASP A 147 1.04 6.15 14.31
CA ASP A 147 2.32 6.65 14.83
C ASP A 147 3.09 5.55 15.59
N CYS A 148 3.02 4.32 15.06
CA CYS A 148 3.50 3.14 15.75
C CYS A 148 5.02 3.17 15.94
N PHE A 149 5.77 3.84 15.05
CA PHE A 149 7.23 3.92 15.15
C PHE A 149 7.66 4.64 16.42
N ARG A 150 7.01 5.77 16.73
CA ARG A 150 7.34 6.59 17.90
C ARG A 150 6.81 6.00 19.21
N SER A 151 5.79 5.14 19.13
CA SER A 151 5.18 4.50 20.31
C SER A 151 5.74 3.11 20.59
N GLU A 152 5.55 2.15 19.68
CA GLU A 152 5.94 0.74 19.83
C GLU A 152 7.44 0.48 19.57
N TYR A 153 8.07 1.31 18.73
CA TYR A 153 9.44 1.09 18.22
C TYR A 153 10.43 2.20 18.59
N SER A 154 10.12 3.01 19.60
CA SER A 154 10.91 4.18 20.01
C SER A 154 12.39 3.90 20.30
N ALA A 155 12.73 2.67 20.71
CA ALA A 155 14.12 2.25 20.90
C ALA A 155 14.97 2.26 19.60
N LEU A 156 14.32 2.38 18.44
CA LEU A 156 14.95 2.49 17.12
C LEU A 156 15.01 3.93 16.60
N SER A 157 14.58 4.93 17.38
CA SER A 157 14.45 6.32 16.90
C SER A 157 15.76 6.93 16.41
N SER A 158 16.92 6.44 16.90
CA SER A 158 18.23 6.90 16.43
C SER A 158 18.64 6.36 15.07
N ASP A 159 17.92 5.38 14.53
CA ASP A 159 18.31 4.66 13.31
C ASP A 159 17.75 5.29 12.03
N CYS A 160 16.78 6.19 12.17
CA CYS A 160 16.08 6.89 11.08
C CYS A 160 15.76 8.32 11.51
N ASP A 161 15.45 9.20 10.56
CA ASP A 161 15.03 10.55 10.89
C ASP A 161 13.60 10.56 11.47
N ASP A 162 13.29 11.47 12.41
CA ASP A 162 11.93 11.62 12.95
C ASP A 162 10.95 12.24 11.94
N HIS A 163 11.48 12.90 10.91
CA HIS A 163 10.76 13.50 9.78
C HIS A 163 11.71 13.66 8.57
N ILE A 164 11.17 13.96 7.39
CA ILE A 164 11.97 14.17 6.18
C ILE A 164 12.16 15.68 5.94
N PRO A 165 13.35 16.27 6.16
CA PRO A 165 13.49 17.73 6.28
C PRO A 165 12.99 18.53 5.08
N TRP A 166 13.33 18.11 3.86
CA TRP A 166 12.93 18.81 2.64
C TRP A 166 11.42 18.73 2.38
N ALA A 167 10.77 17.65 2.81
CA ALA A 167 9.32 17.50 2.69
C ALA A 167 8.58 18.29 3.77
N THR A 168 9.08 18.26 5.01
CA THR A 168 8.55 19.06 6.12
C THR A 168 8.57 20.55 5.79
N GLU A 169 9.67 21.06 5.23
CA GLU A 169 9.77 22.46 4.80
C GLU A 169 8.80 22.77 3.66
N ALA A 170 8.68 21.88 2.67
CA ALA A 170 7.78 22.04 1.53
C ALA A 170 6.29 22.05 1.93
N LEU A 171 5.90 21.15 2.84
CA LEU A 171 4.53 20.96 3.30
C LEU A 171 4.16 21.91 4.46
N GLY A 172 5.15 22.59 5.04
CA GLY A 172 4.96 23.54 6.13
C GLY A 172 4.49 22.92 7.45
N SER A 173 4.66 21.61 7.62
CA SER A 173 4.22 20.85 8.80
C SER A 173 5.10 19.62 9.05
N LEU A 174 5.14 19.16 10.30
CA LEU A 174 5.73 17.87 10.67
C LEU A 174 4.76 16.72 10.31
N PRO A 175 5.26 15.48 10.14
CA PRO A 175 4.39 14.35 9.88
C PRO A 175 3.56 14.02 11.13
N GLU A 176 2.25 13.87 10.93
CA GLU A 176 1.26 13.49 11.92
C GLU A 176 1.56 12.10 12.49
N ALA A 177 2.01 11.18 11.63
CA ALA A 177 2.40 9.83 12.03
C ALA A 177 3.64 9.34 11.30
N VAL A 178 4.46 8.55 12.01
CA VAL A 178 5.53 7.73 11.46
C VAL A 178 5.24 6.28 11.79
N ASN A 179 5.10 5.43 10.77
CA ASN A 179 4.77 4.03 10.95
C ASN A 179 5.87 3.12 10.44
N LEU A 180 6.12 2.04 11.18
CA LEU A 180 7.00 0.95 10.80
C LEU A 180 6.18 -0.21 10.25
N TRP A 181 6.69 -0.78 9.17
CA TRP A 181 6.09 -1.92 8.48
C TRP A 181 7.07 -3.07 8.46
N ILE A 182 6.67 -4.24 8.97
CA ILE A 182 7.45 -5.47 8.86
C ILE A 182 6.54 -6.63 8.47
N GLY A 183 6.74 -7.13 7.25
CA GLY A 183 5.94 -8.21 6.68
C GLY A 183 6.76 -9.17 5.83
N ASN A 184 6.06 -10.00 5.05
CA ASN A 184 6.66 -10.90 4.07
C ASN A 184 5.81 -10.93 2.79
N HIS A 185 6.21 -11.72 1.79
CA HIS A 185 5.57 -11.78 0.48
C HIS A 185 4.08 -12.17 0.49
N ARG A 186 3.56 -12.73 1.59
CA ARG A 186 2.14 -13.09 1.73
C ARG A 186 1.30 -11.91 2.24
N SER A 187 1.91 -10.92 2.89
CA SER A 187 1.19 -9.76 3.43
C SER A 187 0.98 -8.73 2.33
N VAL A 188 -0.28 -8.47 1.99
CA VAL A 188 -0.71 -7.61 0.88
C VAL A 188 -1.75 -6.61 1.39
N THR A 189 -1.59 -5.34 1.02
CA THR A 189 -2.60 -4.32 1.31
C THR A 189 -3.65 -4.31 0.20
N SER A 190 -4.93 -4.21 0.56
CA SER A 190 -6.00 -4.02 -0.43
C SER A 190 -5.84 -2.68 -1.19
N PHE A 191 -6.55 -2.52 -2.31
CA PHE A 191 -6.52 -1.27 -3.07
C PHE A 191 -7.32 -0.19 -2.36
N HIS A 192 -6.66 0.88 -1.92
CA HIS A 192 -7.25 1.96 -1.13
C HIS A 192 -6.56 3.29 -1.42
N LYS A 193 -7.07 4.38 -0.84
CA LYS A 193 -6.47 5.71 -0.90
C LYS A 193 -6.48 6.36 0.48
N ASP A 194 -5.50 7.21 0.73
CA ASP A 194 -5.36 7.95 1.99
C ASP A 194 -5.57 9.45 1.79
N HIS A 195 -5.86 10.17 2.87
CA HIS A 195 -5.90 11.63 2.90
C HIS A 195 -4.56 12.22 3.39
N TYR A 196 -3.45 11.55 3.11
CA TYR A 196 -2.12 11.94 3.55
C TYR A 196 -1.16 12.08 2.37
N GLU A 197 -0.28 13.07 2.44
CA GLU A 197 0.94 13.09 1.63
C GLU A 197 1.92 12.08 2.24
N ASN A 198 2.17 10.98 1.53
CA ASN A 198 2.83 9.81 2.09
C ASN A 198 4.23 9.62 1.51
N LEU A 199 5.23 9.54 2.37
CA LEU A 199 6.61 9.21 1.99
C LEU A 199 6.96 7.81 2.48
N TYR A 200 6.98 6.83 1.57
CA TYR A 200 7.33 5.45 1.86
C TYR A 200 8.83 5.19 1.64
N ALA A 201 9.58 5.02 2.73
CA ALA A 201 10.99 4.67 2.73
C ALA A 201 11.19 3.15 2.92
N VAL A 202 11.79 2.47 1.95
CA VAL A 202 12.14 1.05 2.10
C VAL A 202 13.53 0.92 2.72
N VAL A 203 13.63 0.10 3.76
CA VAL A 203 14.89 -0.14 4.50
C VAL A 203 15.49 -1.51 4.17
N SER A 204 14.66 -2.55 4.07
CA SER A 204 15.09 -3.90 3.69
C SER A 204 14.03 -4.61 2.87
N GLY A 205 14.46 -5.51 1.97
CA GLY A 205 13.59 -6.15 0.99
C GLY A 205 13.18 -5.19 -0.14
N VAL A 206 12.04 -5.44 -0.78
CA VAL A 206 11.55 -4.62 -1.91
C VAL A 206 10.05 -4.45 -1.80
N TRP A 207 9.54 -3.24 -2.06
CA TRP A 207 8.10 -2.98 -2.22
C TRP A 207 7.75 -2.78 -3.68
N ARG A 208 6.67 -3.42 -4.12
CA ARG A 208 6.02 -3.19 -5.42
C ARG A 208 4.68 -2.54 -5.17
N VAL A 209 4.53 -1.31 -5.64
CA VAL A 209 3.34 -0.50 -5.43
C VAL A 209 2.65 -0.32 -6.77
N CYS A 210 1.45 -0.87 -6.90
CA CYS A 210 0.56 -0.53 -8.00
C CYS A 210 -0.17 0.74 -7.59
N ILE A 211 -0.01 1.83 -8.34
CA ILE A 211 -0.68 3.11 -8.08
C ILE A 211 -1.52 3.50 -9.28
N GLY A 212 -2.68 4.12 -9.03
CA GLY A 212 -3.58 4.50 -10.09
C GLY A 212 -4.51 5.66 -9.74
N ALA A 213 -4.66 6.56 -10.69
CA ALA A 213 -5.72 7.56 -10.77
C ALA A 213 -6.52 7.35 -12.08
N GLY A 214 -6.91 6.10 -12.35
CA GLY A 214 -7.63 5.68 -13.58
C GLY A 214 -6.93 4.59 -14.39
N LYS A 215 -5.61 4.71 -14.64
CA LYS A 215 -4.76 3.66 -15.22
C LYS A 215 -3.65 3.28 -14.25
N ALA A 216 -3.37 1.98 -14.11
CA ALA A 216 -2.39 1.48 -13.16
C ALA A 216 -0.97 1.69 -13.68
N CYS A 217 -0.08 2.15 -12.82
CA CYS A 217 1.36 2.04 -13.01
C CYS A 217 1.96 1.27 -11.82
N GLU A 218 3.05 0.56 -12.07
CA GLU A 218 3.75 -0.20 -11.04
C GLU A 218 5.10 0.46 -10.75
N CYS A 219 5.33 0.76 -9.46
CA CYS A 219 6.61 1.24 -8.95
C CYS A 219 7.29 0.14 -8.14
N THR A 220 8.60 -0.02 -8.29
CA THR A 220 9.41 -0.84 -7.39
C THR A 220 10.29 0.06 -6.53
N VAL A 221 10.06 0.04 -5.21
CA VAL A 221 10.83 0.80 -4.21
C VAL A 221 11.84 -0.14 -3.55
N LYS A 222 13.12 0.19 -3.69
CA LYS A 222 14.26 -0.59 -3.17
C LYS A 222 14.82 0.02 -1.88
N PRO A 223 15.66 -0.72 -1.13
CA PRO A 223 16.33 -0.19 0.05
C PRO A 223 17.07 1.11 -0.25
N GLY A 224 16.90 2.12 0.60
CA GLY A 224 17.52 3.43 0.41
C GLY A 224 16.72 4.42 -0.44
N GLN A 225 15.56 3.99 -0.96
CA GLN A 225 14.67 4.84 -1.76
C GLN A 225 13.43 5.26 -0.98
N ILE A 226 12.90 6.42 -1.34
CA ILE A 226 11.62 6.94 -0.87
C ILE A 226 10.67 7.03 -2.08
N LEU A 227 9.46 6.48 -1.97
CA LEU A 227 8.35 6.80 -2.86
C LEU A 227 7.53 7.92 -2.22
N TYR A 228 7.40 9.05 -2.91
CA TYR A 228 6.33 9.98 -2.64
C TYR A 228 5.05 9.50 -3.31
N LEU A 229 4.07 9.15 -2.49
CA LEU A 229 2.72 8.81 -2.89
C LEU A 229 1.79 9.97 -2.49
N PRO A 230 1.26 10.73 -3.45
CA PRO A 230 0.44 11.89 -3.15
C PRO A 230 -0.87 11.50 -2.47
N SER A 231 -1.45 12.44 -1.73
CA SER A 231 -2.77 12.27 -1.14
C SER A 231 -3.82 11.90 -2.20
N MET A 232 -4.80 11.09 -1.80
CA MET A 232 -5.93 10.61 -2.60
C MET A 232 -5.60 9.62 -3.73
N TRP A 233 -4.34 9.22 -3.90
CA TRP A 233 -3.97 8.19 -4.87
C TRP A 233 -4.38 6.81 -4.42
N PHE A 234 -5.06 6.08 -5.31
CA PHE A 234 -5.32 4.68 -5.06
C PHE A 234 -4.04 3.87 -5.23
N HIS A 235 -3.78 2.97 -4.30
CA HIS A 235 -2.57 2.17 -4.27
C HIS A 235 -2.81 0.80 -3.66
N HIS A 236 -1.99 -0.16 -4.09
CA HIS A 236 -1.95 -1.53 -3.60
C HIS A 236 -0.49 -1.98 -3.51
N VAL A 237 -0.10 -2.51 -2.35
CA VAL A 237 1.30 -2.83 -2.04
C VAL A 237 1.49 -4.33 -1.95
N ARG A 238 2.48 -4.83 -2.69
CA ARG A 238 3.08 -6.15 -2.51
C ARG A 238 4.53 -5.98 -2.08
N GLN A 239 5.07 -6.99 -1.41
CA GLN A 239 6.44 -6.94 -0.91
C GLN A 239 7.21 -8.20 -1.24
N SER A 240 8.53 -8.08 -1.32
CA SER A 240 9.45 -9.19 -1.48
C SER A 240 10.50 -9.14 -0.37
N PRO A 241 10.65 -10.25 0.38
CA PRO A 241 11.52 -10.28 1.54
C PRO A 241 13.00 -10.20 1.15
N ASP A 242 13.80 -9.74 2.10
CA ASP A 242 15.25 -9.91 2.10
C ASP A 242 15.67 -11.36 2.39
N ALA A 243 16.98 -11.58 2.54
CA ALA A 243 17.53 -12.89 2.92
C ALA A 243 17.10 -13.38 4.31
N GLY A 244 16.63 -12.49 5.18
CA GLY A 244 16.04 -12.80 6.48
C GLY A 244 14.55 -13.18 6.41
N GLY A 245 13.95 -13.22 5.22
CA GLY A 245 12.56 -13.60 5.02
C GLY A 245 11.56 -12.51 5.36
N ARG A 246 12.00 -11.25 5.47
CA ARG A 246 11.15 -10.10 5.84
C ARG A 246 11.39 -8.89 4.95
N THR A 247 10.41 -8.02 4.87
CA THR A 247 10.52 -6.71 4.24
C THR A 247 10.26 -5.65 5.31
N ILE A 248 11.06 -4.58 5.31
CA ILE A 248 10.98 -3.52 6.31
C ILE A 248 10.90 -2.17 5.61
N ALA A 249 9.89 -1.38 5.96
CA ALA A 249 9.70 -0.03 5.48
C ALA A 249 9.22 0.90 6.59
N ILE A 250 9.44 2.19 6.40
CA ILE A 250 8.92 3.26 7.25
C ILE A 250 8.14 4.20 6.36
N ASN A 251 7.03 4.73 6.86
CA ASN A 251 6.32 5.78 6.16
C ASN A 251 6.04 6.99 7.05
N TYR A 252 6.04 8.16 6.42
CA TYR A 252 5.74 9.44 7.06
C TYR A 252 4.44 9.97 6.46
N TRP A 253 3.43 10.16 7.30
CA TRP A 253 2.16 10.76 6.92
C TRP A 253 2.13 12.22 7.31
N TYR A 254 2.03 13.08 6.30
CA TYR A 254 1.70 14.49 6.47
C TYR A 254 0.25 14.66 6.06
N ASP A 255 -0.55 15.36 6.88
CA ASP A 255 -1.94 15.62 6.54
C ASP A 255 -2.03 16.38 5.21
N MET A 256 -3.02 16.03 4.39
CA MET A 256 -3.20 16.71 3.12
C MET A 256 -3.72 18.13 3.35
N GLN A 257 -3.43 19.03 2.41
CA GLN A 257 -4.14 20.30 2.37
C GLN A 257 -5.53 20.08 1.78
N PHE A 258 -6.58 20.37 2.56
CA PHE A 258 -7.98 20.30 2.14
C PHE A 258 -8.35 21.49 1.25
N ASP A 259 -7.74 21.54 0.06
CA ASP A 259 -7.84 22.65 -0.88
C ASP A 259 -8.83 22.36 -2.03
N ILE A 260 -8.69 23.12 -3.13
CA ILE A 260 -9.54 22.98 -4.31
C ILE A 260 -9.50 21.58 -4.94
N LYS A 261 -8.38 20.83 -4.81
CA LYS A 261 -8.26 19.46 -5.33
C LYS A 261 -9.21 18.53 -4.56
N TYR A 262 -9.26 18.66 -3.24
CA TYR A 262 -10.19 17.90 -2.40
C TYR A 262 -11.65 18.24 -2.70
N ALA A 263 -11.95 19.54 -2.88
CA ALA A 263 -13.29 19.98 -3.24
C ALA A 263 -13.76 19.38 -4.58
N TYR A 264 -12.91 19.43 -5.63
CA TYR A 264 -13.23 18.85 -6.93
C TYR A 264 -13.35 17.33 -6.89
N PHE A 265 -12.49 16.63 -6.15
CA PHE A 265 -12.60 15.19 -5.97
C PHE A 265 -13.98 14.80 -5.41
N ASN A 266 -14.43 15.48 -4.36
CA ASN A 266 -15.74 15.19 -3.77
C ASN A 266 -16.91 15.57 -4.69
N PHE A 267 -16.79 16.66 -5.43
CA PHE A 267 -17.76 17.02 -6.45
C PHE A 267 -17.91 15.92 -7.50
N LEU A 268 -16.81 15.43 -8.08
CA LEU A 268 -16.82 14.34 -9.06
C LEU A 268 -17.42 13.05 -8.48
N LYS A 269 -17.06 12.69 -7.25
CA LYS A 269 -17.65 11.55 -6.53
C LYS A 269 -19.17 11.69 -6.38
N SER A 270 -19.65 12.90 -6.06
CA SER A 270 -21.09 13.16 -5.89
C SER A 270 -21.90 13.04 -7.19
N ILE A 271 -21.28 13.34 -8.33
CA ILE A 271 -21.92 13.17 -9.65
C ILE A 271 -22.06 11.69 -9.98
N GLN A 272 -21.02 10.89 -9.76
CA GLN A 272 -21.04 9.44 -10.01
C GLN A 272 -22.12 8.74 -9.18
N TYR A 273 -22.25 9.10 -7.90
CA TYR A 273 -23.29 8.57 -7.02
C TYR A 273 -24.70 8.82 -7.58
N ARG A 274 -24.98 10.01 -8.11
CA ARG A 274 -26.28 10.32 -8.73
C ARG A 274 -26.53 9.58 -10.04
N SER A 275 -25.49 9.29 -10.81
CA SER A 275 -25.64 8.54 -12.07
C SER A 275 -25.97 7.06 -11.85
N ILE A 276 -25.59 6.49 -10.70
CA ILE A 276 -25.97 5.12 -10.29
C ILE A 276 -27.42 5.10 -9.74
N HIS A 277 -27.86 6.21 -9.16
CA HIS A 277 -29.18 6.38 -8.55
C HIS A 277 -30.07 7.38 -9.32
N ASP A 278 -30.32 7.15 -10.62
CA ASP A 278 -31.30 7.93 -11.39
C ASP A 278 -32.74 7.62 -10.90
N PRO A 279 -33.54 8.62 -10.48
CA PRO A 279 -34.90 8.40 -9.96
C PRO A 279 -35.91 7.85 -10.98
N THR A 280 -35.60 7.84 -12.27
CA THR A 280 -36.55 7.36 -13.30
C THR A 280 -36.77 5.84 -13.28
N LEU A 281 -35.99 5.08 -12.52
CA LEU A 281 -36.20 3.64 -12.26
C LEU A 281 -36.97 3.34 -10.96
N LEU A 282 -37.34 4.37 -10.18
CA LEU A 282 -37.98 4.21 -8.87
C LEU A 282 -39.52 4.08 -8.92
N GLU A 283 -40.15 4.13 -10.09
CA GLU A 283 -41.62 3.97 -10.20
C GLU A 283 -42.12 2.51 -10.22
N THR A 284 -41.23 1.50 -10.22
CA THR A 284 -41.65 0.09 -10.18
C THR A 284 -41.11 -0.73 -9.01
N ALA A 285 -40.41 -0.13 -8.05
CA ALA A 285 -39.85 -0.84 -6.90
C ALA A 285 -40.37 -0.30 -5.56
N SER A 286 -41.70 -0.25 -5.39
CA SER A 286 -42.28 -0.24 -4.04
C SER A 286 -42.32 -1.66 -3.50
N LYS A 287 -41.20 -2.13 -2.93
CA LYS A 287 -41.13 -3.04 -1.76
C LYS A 287 -39.68 -3.49 -1.50
N ASP A 288 -39.19 -2.99 -0.38
CA ASP A 288 -38.25 -3.61 0.55
C ASP A 288 -36.77 -3.79 0.19
N THR A 289 -35.98 -3.21 1.11
CA THR A 289 -34.59 -3.45 1.52
C THR A 289 -33.47 -2.69 0.81
N ASP A 290 -32.85 -1.80 1.60
CA ASP A 290 -31.63 -1.04 1.33
C ASP A 290 -30.46 -1.97 0.98
N THR A 291 -29.91 -1.79 -0.23
CA THR A 291 -28.61 -2.36 -0.62
C THR A 291 -27.77 -1.25 -1.25
N GLU A 292 -26.83 -0.70 -0.48
CA GLU A 292 -25.69 0.03 -1.01
C GLU A 292 -24.65 -0.98 -1.53
N SER A 293 -24.75 -1.35 -2.80
CA SER A 293 -23.65 -1.97 -3.53
C SER A 293 -23.75 -1.51 -4.97
N ASP A 294 -22.84 -0.65 -5.42
CA ASP A 294 -22.38 -0.53 -6.82
C ASP A 294 -21.40 0.65 -7.03
N CYS A 295 -20.54 0.96 -6.05
CA CYS A 295 -19.41 1.87 -6.26
C CYS A 295 -18.25 1.22 -7.07
N ASP A 296 -18.36 -0.08 -7.40
CA ASP A 296 -17.25 -0.89 -7.92
C ASP A 296 -17.09 -0.87 -9.45
N SER A 297 -17.96 -0.18 -10.20
CA SER A 297 -17.93 -0.26 -11.67
C SER A 297 -16.70 0.36 -12.35
N ILE A 298 -15.79 1.02 -11.60
CA ILE A 298 -14.52 1.56 -12.12
C ILE A 298 -13.34 0.64 -11.80
N ALA A 299 -13.45 -0.23 -10.78
CA ALA A 299 -12.44 -1.27 -10.53
C ALA A 299 -12.42 -2.35 -11.63
N TYR A 300 -13.52 -2.49 -12.38
CA TYR A 300 -13.61 -3.47 -13.48
C TYR A 300 -12.74 -3.12 -14.70
N GLY A 301 -12.39 -1.85 -14.92
CA GLY A 301 -11.41 -1.47 -15.94
C GLY A 301 -9.98 -1.95 -15.63
N PHE A 302 -9.71 -2.32 -14.37
CA PHE A 302 -8.42 -2.85 -13.93
C PHE A 302 -8.38 -4.38 -13.94
N LYS A 303 -9.52 -5.08 -13.82
CA LYS A 303 -9.54 -6.56 -13.78
C LYS A 303 -9.08 -7.20 -15.10
N ASP A 304 -9.38 -6.58 -16.23
CA ASP A 304 -9.06 -7.15 -17.55
C ASP A 304 -7.57 -7.07 -17.93
N GLU A 305 -6.77 -6.20 -17.29
CA GLU A 305 -5.31 -6.15 -17.49
C GLU A 305 -4.53 -7.11 -16.58
N PHE A 306 -5.09 -7.55 -15.44
CA PHE A 306 -4.40 -8.41 -14.47
C PHE A 306 -4.77 -9.90 -14.56
N SER A 307 -5.67 -10.29 -15.46
CA SER A 307 -6.08 -11.68 -15.67
C SER A 307 -5.34 -12.35 -16.84
N ALA A 308 -4.01 -12.27 -16.87
CA ALA A 308 -3.17 -13.12 -17.72
C ALA A 308 -2.39 -14.10 -16.83
N ASN A 309 -2.99 -15.27 -16.59
CA ASN A 309 -2.32 -16.44 -16.04
C ASN A 309 -1.21 -16.90 -17.00
N GLY A 310 0.03 -16.51 -16.73
CA GLY A 310 1.22 -17.16 -17.28
C GLY A 310 1.58 -18.37 -16.42
N SER A 311 1.05 -19.53 -16.78
CA SER A 311 1.48 -20.83 -16.25
C SER A 311 2.97 -21.03 -16.50
N VAL A 312 3.72 -21.18 -15.41
CA VAL A 312 5.11 -21.65 -15.44
C VAL A 312 5.09 -23.15 -15.68
N GLU A 313 5.33 -23.59 -16.90
CA GLU A 313 5.71 -24.97 -17.20
C GLU A 313 6.86 -25.04 -18.22
N ASN A 314 7.95 -25.66 -17.77
CA ASN A 314 8.89 -26.50 -18.51
C ASN A 314 9.71 -25.91 -19.67
N LEU A 315 10.97 -25.56 -19.39
CA LEU A 315 12.08 -25.81 -20.32
C LEU A 315 13.32 -26.31 -19.55
N VAL A 316 13.40 -27.63 -19.38
CA VAL A 316 14.65 -28.37 -19.16
C VAL A 316 14.99 -29.08 -20.47
N GLY A 317 16.20 -28.82 -20.99
CA GLY A 317 16.99 -29.78 -21.76
C GLY A 317 16.70 -29.92 -23.26
N GLY A 318 17.68 -29.52 -24.09
CA GLY A 318 17.71 -29.85 -25.52
C GLY A 318 18.92 -29.26 -26.24
N SER A 319 20.07 -29.92 -26.11
CA SER A 319 21.30 -29.67 -26.86
C SER A 319 21.23 -30.26 -28.27
N THR A 320 21.58 -29.47 -29.30
CA THR A 320 22.24 -29.84 -30.59
C THR A 320 22.48 -28.53 -31.38
N LYS A 321 23.71 -28.04 -31.53
CA LYS A 321 24.72 -28.30 -32.60
C LYS A 321 24.28 -27.89 -34.03
N GLU A 322 25.22 -27.23 -34.71
CA GLU A 322 25.29 -26.67 -36.10
C GLU A 322 25.22 -25.13 -36.08
N GLU A 323 26.24 -24.34 -36.37
CA GLU A 323 27.62 -24.51 -36.90
C GLU A 323 28.64 -23.72 -36.05
#